data_AF-A0A433Q950-F1
#
_entry.id   AF-A0A433Q950-F1
#
_cell.length_a   1.000
_cell.length_b   1.000
_cell.length_c   1.000
_cell.angle_alpha   90.00
_cell.angle_beta   90.00
_cell.angle_gamma   90.00
#
_symmetry.space_group_name_H-M   'P 1'
#
loop_
_entity.id
_entity.type
_entity.pdbx_description
1 polymer ?
#
loop_
_entity_poly.entity_id
_entity_poly.type
_entity_poly.pdbx_seq_one_letter_code
_entity_poly.pdbx_strand_id
1 'polypeptide(L)'
;MPQDVLAQTRQQRAESLTSITWRGRTVSLKNPDLAVAILKAQEVSTELEERAAETAEGQLELYDKVLEAYAEAEKIAKKSVKDDEAATAKVKSSKSSKSTEEVRFLYTYVAYYLQARTIQRNLLLAESIKIRTEIDGRSQDMVKLYDDILKSLDIVRDLPVVQQDNVLEQEIEAKALYFKAWRSVYVATAYTTLSKYAEAVALFDRAQQHVTRARGSNRGKSVTSGDEDDPLSVNEADVVSLEKSIRGRKCKAHAAWYLELDAERDGDATDVEKKLAAMRIDEKDVDEPALIDRLNTYPTNLPTLKSHPNVPRLVDFPPAFRPIPAKPLFFDIAFNHVEYPNSLLDRAGKPQQTTSATGVTSGLSKMLGGWWGNR
;
A
#
# COMPACT_ATOMS: atom_id res chain seq x y z
N MET A 1 -37.12 -31.92 -15.38
CA MET A 1 -38.12 -30.93 -15.83
C MET A 1 -37.82 -30.59 -17.29
N PRO A 2 -38.79 -30.65 -18.22
CA PRO A 2 -38.54 -30.32 -19.63
C PRO A 2 -38.13 -28.85 -19.76
N GLN A 3 -37.10 -28.55 -20.58
CA GLN A 3 -36.60 -27.18 -20.76
C GLN A 3 -37.69 -26.19 -21.21
N ASP A 4 -38.69 -26.68 -21.95
CA ASP A 4 -39.82 -25.87 -22.43
C ASP A 4 -40.72 -25.34 -21.31
N VAL A 5 -40.90 -26.11 -20.23
CA VAL A 5 -41.74 -25.69 -19.08
C VAL A 5 -41.02 -24.62 -18.26
N LEU A 6 -39.69 -24.73 -18.14
CA LEU A 6 -38.87 -23.72 -17.48
C LEU A 6 -38.84 -22.42 -18.29
N ALA A 7 -38.76 -22.51 -19.62
CA ALA A 7 -38.84 -21.35 -20.50
C ALA A 7 -40.20 -20.63 -20.41
N GLN A 8 -41.31 -21.36 -20.41
CA GLN A 8 -42.65 -20.79 -20.25
C GLN A 8 -42.85 -20.15 -18.86
N THR A 9 -42.36 -20.78 -17.80
CA THR A 9 -42.41 -20.22 -16.44
C THR A 9 -41.57 -18.94 -16.34
N ARG A 10 -40.41 -18.90 -17.00
CA ARG A 10 -39.56 -17.71 -17.06
C ARG A 10 -40.23 -16.57 -17.81
N GLN A 11 -40.93 -16.86 -18.91
CA GLN A 11 -41.70 -15.85 -19.65
C GLN A 11 -42.75 -15.19 -18.74
N GLN A 12 -43.50 -15.99 -17.97
CA GLN A 12 -44.51 -15.48 -17.03
C GLN A 12 -43.90 -14.68 -15.87
N ARG A 13 -42.73 -15.07 -15.37
CA ARG A 13 -41.98 -14.28 -14.36
C ARG A 13 -41.38 -13.00 -14.94
N ALA A 14 -41.01 -13.00 -16.23
CA ALA A 14 -40.52 -11.80 -16.91
C ALA A 14 -41.61 -10.75 -17.07
N GLU A 15 -42.86 -11.17 -17.25
CA GLU A 15 -44.02 -10.27 -17.28
C GLU A 15 -44.26 -9.54 -15.95
N SER A 16 -43.84 -10.12 -14.82
CA SER A 16 -43.92 -9.47 -13.51
C SER A 16 -42.68 -8.62 -13.17
N LEU A 17 -41.55 -8.83 -13.84
CA LEU A 17 -40.33 -8.03 -13.69
C LEU A 17 -40.46 -6.69 -14.43
N THR A 18 -41.16 -5.74 -13.82
CA THR A 18 -41.48 -4.43 -14.41
C THR A 18 -40.42 -3.35 -14.15
N SER A 19 -39.51 -3.56 -13.20
CA SER A 19 -38.45 -2.62 -12.85
C SER A 19 -37.21 -3.29 -12.26
N ILE A 20 -36.07 -2.63 -12.37
CA ILE A 20 -34.79 -3.01 -11.77
C ILE A 20 -34.39 -1.91 -10.78
N THR A 21 -33.97 -2.31 -9.59
CA THR A 21 -33.39 -1.40 -8.59
C THR A 21 -31.92 -1.75 -8.39
N TRP A 22 -31.04 -0.77 -8.55
CA TRP A 22 -29.60 -0.93 -8.35
C TRP A 22 -29.02 0.37 -7.79
N ARG A 23 -28.22 0.27 -6.72
CA ARG A 23 -27.58 1.41 -6.04
C ARG A 23 -28.57 2.55 -5.71
N GLY A 24 -29.72 2.18 -5.14
CA GLY A 24 -30.77 3.13 -4.76
C GLY A 24 -31.55 3.78 -5.91
N ARG A 25 -31.28 3.43 -7.18
CA ARG A 25 -32.02 3.91 -8.35
C ARG A 25 -32.89 2.80 -8.93
N THR A 26 -34.18 3.08 -9.11
CA THR A 26 -35.14 2.18 -9.76
C THR A 26 -35.47 2.67 -11.17
N VAL A 27 -35.35 1.78 -12.15
CA VAL A 27 -35.64 2.04 -13.57
C VAL A 27 -36.66 1.03 -14.10
N SER A 28 -37.62 1.50 -14.91
CA SER A 28 -38.62 0.64 -15.55
C SER A 28 -38.02 -0.20 -16.67
N LEU A 29 -38.35 -1.49 -16.68
CA LEU A 29 -37.88 -2.45 -17.67
C LEU A 29 -38.96 -2.64 -18.74
N LYS A 30 -38.84 -1.88 -19.83
CA LYS A 30 -39.85 -1.84 -20.91
C LYS A 30 -39.62 -2.91 -21.98
N ASN A 31 -38.38 -3.39 -22.12
CA ASN A 31 -38.02 -4.38 -23.13
C ASN A 31 -38.25 -5.80 -22.56
N PRO A 32 -39.23 -6.57 -23.08
CA PRO A 32 -39.54 -7.90 -22.56
C PRO A 32 -38.42 -8.91 -22.79
N ASP A 33 -37.69 -8.82 -23.92
CA ASP A 33 -36.57 -9.71 -24.21
C ASP A 33 -35.42 -9.48 -23.21
N LEU A 34 -35.18 -8.21 -22.86
CA LEU A 34 -34.20 -7.85 -21.83
C LEU A 34 -34.64 -8.35 -20.45
N ALA A 35 -35.93 -8.29 -20.13
CA ALA A 35 -36.47 -8.83 -18.88
C ALA A 35 -36.27 -10.33 -18.75
N VAL A 36 -36.56 -11.10 -19.80
CA VAL A 36 -36.31 -12.55 -19.83
C VAL A 36 -34.83 -12.87 -19.67
N ALA A 37 -33.95 -12.11 -20.35
CA ALA A 37 -32.51 -12.32 -20.29
C ALA A 37 -31.92 -12.00 -18.89
N ILE A 38 -32.35 -10.89 -18.28
CA ILE A 38 -31.93 -10.53 -16.91
C ILE A 38 -32.42 -11.56 -15.90
N LEU A 39 -33.66 -12.02 -15.99
CA LEU A 39 -34.17 -13.07 -15.09
C LEU A 39 -33.40 -14.37 -15.23
N LYS A 40 -33.08 -14.79 -16.46
CA LYS A 40 -32.23 -15.97 -16.69
C LYS A 40 -30.88 -15.80 -15.99
N ALA A 41 -30.25 -14.63 -16.13
CA ALA A 41 -28.96 -14.36 -15.49
C ALA A 41 -29.04 -14.35 -13.96
N GLN A 42 -30.14 -13.81 -13.39
CA GLN A 42 -30.39 -13.84 -11.94
C GLN A 42 -30.63 -15.26 -11.43
N GLU A 43 -31.47 -16.07 -12.10
CA GLU A 43 -31.74 -17.46 -11.72
C GLU A 43 -30.45 -18.30 -11.67
N VAL A 44 -29.59 -18.20 -12.69
CA VAL A 44 -28.32 -18.92 -12.72
C VAL A 44 -27.33 -18.37 -11.69
N SER A 45 -27.39 -17.07 -11.38
CA SER A 45 -26.59 -16.48 -10.29
C SER A 45 -27.00 -17.01 -8.93
N THR A 46 -28.30 -17.16 -8.67
CA THR A 46 -28.81 -17.76 -7.44
C THR A 46 -28.42 -19.23 -7.34
N GLU A 47 -28.47 -19.99 -8.44
CA GLU A 47 -27.99 -21.39 -8.46
C GLU A 47 -26.50 -21.49 -8.11
N LEU A 48 -25.68 -20.56 -8.60
CA LEU A 48 -24.26 -20.47 -8.25
C LEU A 48 -24.05 -20.21 -6.75
N GLU A 49 -24.83 -19.30 -6.17
CA GLU A 49 -24.74 -18.94 -4.74
C GLU A 49 -25.22 -20.08 -3.82
N GLU A 50 -26.30 -20.77 -4.19
CA GLU A 50 -26.80 -21.96 -3.48
C GLU A 50 -25.78 -23.11 -3.48
N ARG A 51 -24.99 -23.21 -4.55
CA ARG A 51 -23.95 -24.23 -4.73
C ARG A 51 -22.55 -23.73 -4.36
N ALA A 52 -22.45 -22.65 -3.58
CA ALA A 52 -21.17 -22.07 -3.19
C ALA A 52 -20.27 -23.02 -2.36
N ALA A 53 -20.80 -24.12 -1.83
CA ALA A 53 -20.04 -25.12 -1.08
C ALA A 53 -19.52 -26.30 -1.92
N GLU A 54 -19.81 -26.33 -3.23
CA GLU A 54 -19.33 -27.39 -4.14
C GLU A 54 -17.82 -27.26 -4.45
N THR A 55 -17.29 -28.22 -5.21
CA THR A 55 -15.88 -28.20 -5.64
C THR A 55 -15.59 -26.99 -6.53
N ALA A 56 -14.35 -26.51 -6.50
CA ALA A 56 -13.93 -25.37 -7.33
C ALA A 56 -14.18 -25.59 -8.84
N GLU A 57 -14.10 -26.84 -9.32
CA GLU A 57 -14.39 -27.20 -10.72
C GLU A 57 -15.88 -27.02 -11.04
N GLY A 58 -16.78 -27.51 -10.18
CA GLY A 58 -18.23 -27.30 -10.36
C GLY A 58 -18.64 -25.84 -10.29
N GLN A 59 -18.00 -25.06 -9.41
CA GLN A 59 -18.22 -23.62 -9.34
C GLN A 59 -17.79 -22.90 -10.63
N LEU A 60 -16.67 -23.29 -11.24
CA LEU A 60 -16.21 -22.69 -12.50
C LEU A 60 -17.21 -22.95 -13.65
N GLU A 61 -17.77 -24.15 -13.75
CA GLU A 61 -18.81 -24.46 -14.73
C GLU A 61 -20.08 -23.60 -14.53
N LEU A 62 -20.47 -23.35 -13.28
CA LEU A 62 -21.59 -22.48 -12.96
C LEU A 62 -21.29 -21.03 -13.31
N TYR A 63 -20.07 -20.54 -13.02
CA TYR A 63 -19.65 -19.20 -13.46
C TYR A 63 -19.72 -19.06 -14.98
N ASP A 64 -19.32 -20.06 -15.75
CA ASP A 64 -19.41 -20.00 -17.23
C ASP A 64 -20.86 -19.87 -17.70
N LYS A 65 -21.81 -20.58 -17.08
CA LYS A 65 -23.25 -20.43 -17.36
C LYS A 65 -23.77 -19.03 -16.97
N VAL A 66 -23.34 -18.49 -15.83
CA VAL A 66 -23.69 -17.13 -15.40
C VAL A 66 -23.19 -16.11 -16.41
N LEU A 67 -21.93 -16.24 -16.84
CA LEU A 67 -21.31 -15.33 -17.81
C LEU A 67 -22.00 -15.41 -19.17
N GLU A 68 -22.37 -16.60 -19.64
CA GLU A 68 -23.13 -16.76 -20.88
C GLU A 68 -24.50 -16.06 -20.79
N ALA A 69 -25.21 -16.21 -19.67
CA ALA A 69 -26.50 -15.56 -19.46
C ALA A 69 -26.39 -14.03 -19.42
N TYR A 70 -25.40 -13.48 -18.71
CA TYR A 70 -25.15 -12.04 -18.67
C TYR A 70 -24.61 -11.49 -20.00
N ALA A 71 -23.85 -12.26 -20.78
CA ALA A 71 -23.38 -11.85 -22.10
C ALA A 71 -24.53 -11.68 -23.10
N GLU A 72 -25.51 -12.59 -23.08
CA GLU A 72 -26.71 -12.43 -23.92
C GLU A 72 -27.55 -11.23 -23.47
N ALA A 73 -27.70 -11.01 -22.16
CA ALA A 73 -28.37 -9.83 -21.63
C ALA A 73 -27.63 -8.53 -22.03
N GLU A 74 -26.28 -8.50 -21.98
CA GLU A 74 -25.47 -7.33 -22.35
C GLU A 74 -25.67 -6.98 -23.82
N LYS A 75 -25.69 -7.99 -24.69
CA LYS A 75 -25.94 -7.83 -26.12
C LYS A 75 -27.32 -7.22 -26.40
N ILE A 76 -28.38 -7.69 -25.74
CA ILE A 76 -29.74 -7.14 -25.88
C ILE A 76 -29.81 -5.70 -25.35
N ALA A 77 -29.20 -5.43 -24.19
CA ALA A 77 -29.16 -4.10 -23.60
C ALA A 77 -28.38 -3.11 -24.48
N LYS A 78 -27.23 -3.53 -25.02
CA LYS A 78 -26.39 -2.74 -25.93
C LYS A 78 -27.11 -2.44 -27.24
N LYS A 79 -27.86 -3.40 -27.77
CA LYS A 79 -28.73 -3.17 -28.93
C LYS A 79 -29.80 -2.11 -28.62
N SER A 80 -30.43 -2.19 -27.44
CA SER A 80 -31.43 -1.22 -27.00
C SER A 80 -30.84 0.20 -26.90
N VAL A 81 -29.60 0.34 -26.42
CA VAL A 81 -28.88 1.64 -26.41
C VAL A 81 -28.69 2.18 -27.83
N LYS A 82 -28.22 1.35 -28.77
CA LYS A 82 -28.01 1.77 -30.16
C LYS A 82 -29.31 2.18 -30.86
N ASP A 83 -30.38 1.43 -30.63
CA ASP A 83 -31.70 1.72 -31.20
C ASP A 83 -32.26 3.04 -30.63
N ASP A 84 -32.06 3.32 -29.34
CA ASP A 84 -32.41 4.60 -28.71
C ASP A 84 -31.56 5.77 -29.24
N GLU A 85 -30.26 5.57 -29.44
CA GLU A 85 -29.37 6.58 -30.04
C GLU A 85 -29.80 6.93 -31.48
N ALA A 86 -30.20 5.94 -32.28
CA ALA A 86 -30.73 6.15 -33.62
C ALA A 86 -32.10 6.87 -33.61
N ALA A 87 -32.95 6.60 -32.62
CA ALA A 87 -34.25 7.25 -32.46
C ALA A 87 -34.10 8.71 -32.00
N THR A 88 -33.25 8.97 -31.01
CA THR A 88 -33.00 10.31 -30.46
C THR A 88 -32.26 11.23 -31.40
N ALA A 89 -31.49 10.69 -32.35
CA ALA A 89 -30.91 11.47 -33.46
C ALA A 89 -31.99 12.11 -34.36
N LYS A 90 -33.19 11.50 -34.47
CA LYS A 90 -34.29 12.00 -35.30
C LYS A 90 -35.22 12.96 -34.56
N VAL A 91 -35.47 12.71 -33.26
CA VAL A 91 -36.37 13.53 -32.44
C VAL A 91 -35.78 13.69 -31.04
N LYS A 92 -35.33 14.91 -30.69
CA LYS A 92 -34.91 15.26 -29.32
C LYS A 92 -36.08 15.91 -28.58
N SER A 93 -36.47 15.31 -27.46
CA SER A 93 -37.47 15.84 -26.52
C SER A 93 -37.04 15.57 -25.07
N SER A 94 -37.64 16.26 -24.11
CA SER A 94 -37.40 16.00 -22.67
C SER A 94 -37.85 14.59 -22.24
N LYS A 95 -38.84 14.01 -22.91
CA LYS A 95 -39.27 12.62 -22.67
C LYS A 95 -38.27 11.61 -23.23
N SER A 96 -37.64 11.93 -24.37
CA SER A 96 -36.65 11.05 -24.98
C SER A 96 -35.33 11.06 -24.19
N SER A 97 -34.92 12.19 -23.59
CA SER A 97 -33.70 12.23 -22.74
C SER A 97 -33.81 11.33 -21.51
N LYS A 98 -34.97 11.33 -20.82
CA LYS A 98 -35.21 10.43 -19.69
C LYS A 98 -35.19 8.95 -20.12
N SER A 99 -35.77 8.64 -21.27
CA SER A 99 -35.73 7.27 -21.84
C SER A 99 -34.30 6.83 -22.14
N THR A 100 -33.48 7.70 -22.71
CA THR A 100 -32.06 7.43 -22.98
C THR A 100 -31.28 7.13 -21.70
N GLU A 101 -31.51 7.89 -20.63
CA GLU A 101 -30.88 7.62 -19.33
C GLU A 101 -31.30 6.27 -18.74
N GLU A 102 -32.59 5.92 -18.83
CA GLU A 102 -33.10 4.62 -18.37
C GLU A 102 -32.44 3.46 -19.13
N VAL A 103 -32.34 3.54 -20.46
CA VAL A 103 -31.73 2.49 -21.29
C VAL A 103 -30.23 2.37 -21.03
N ARG A 104 -29.51 3.49 -20.88
CA ARG A 104 -28.08 3.49 -20.52
C ARG A 104 -27.83 2.95 -19.11
N PHE A 105 -28.74 3.20 -18.18
CA PHE A 105 -28.67 2.64 -16.84
C PHE A 105 -28.84 1.12 -16.86
N LEU A 106 -29.83 0.60 -17.59
CA LEU A 106 -30.02 -0.85 -17.75
C LEU A 106 -28.80 -1.52 -18.43
N TYR A 107 -28.23 -0.90 -19.46
CA TYR A 107 -26.99 -1.38 -20.07
C TYR A 107 -25.84 -1.42 -19.06
N THR A 108 -25.65 -0.34 -18.31
CA THR A 108 -24.57 -0.26 -17.31
C THR A 108 -24.75 -1.29 -16.20
N TYR A 109 -25.99 -1.51 -15.73
CA TYR A 109 -26.32 -2.56 -14.76
C TYR A 109 -25.89 -3.94 -15.28
N VAL A 110 -26.34 -4.34 -16.47
CA VAL A 110 -26.03 -5.67 -17.01
C VAL A 110 -24.53 -5.83 -17.28
N ALA A 111 -23.89 -4.82 -17.88
CA ALA A 111 -22.46 -4.85 -18.16
C ALA A 111 -21.62 -4.88 -16.88
N TYR A 112 -22.04 -4.17 -15.83
CA TYR A 112 -21.41 -4.19 -14.52
C TYR A 112 -21.40 -5.61 -13.93
N TYR A 113 -22.57 -6.26 -13.84
CA TYR A 113 -22.67 -7.62 -13.30
C TYR A 113 -21.90 -8.64 -14.13
N LEU A 114 -21.90 -8.51 -15.46
CA LEU A 114 -21.06 -9.36 -16.32
C LEU A 114 -19.58 -9.26 -15.94
N GLN A 115 -19.05 -8.04 -15.79
CA GLN A 115 -17.65 -7.84 -15.43
C GLN A 115 -17.36 -8.25 -13.98
N ALA A 116 -18.28 -7.99 -13.05
CA ALA A 116 -18.13 -8.41 -11.67
C ALA A 116 -18.05 -9.94 -11.54
N ARG A 117 -18.93 -10.68 -12.22
CA ARG A 117 -18.88 -12.15 -12.25
C ARG A 117 -17.63 -12.67 -12.97
N THR A 118 -17.14 -11.95 -13.98
CA THR A 118 -15.86 -12.27 -14.67
C THR A 118 -14.68 -12.18 -13.69
N ILE A 119 -14.67 -11.13 -12.86
CA ILE A 119 -13.65 -10.92 -11.83
C ILE A 119 -13.74 -12.02 -10.76
N GLN A 120 -14.93 -12.34 -10.27
CA GLN A 120 -15.11 -13.44 -9.30
C GLN A 120 -14.62 -14.79 -9.83
N ARG A 121 -14.94 -15.14 -11.09
CA ARG A 121 -14.41 -16.36 -11.74
C ARG A 121 -12.88 -16.33 -11.80
N ASN A 122 -12.28 -15.21 -12.19
CA ASN A 122 -10.82 -15.08 -12.26
C ASN A 122 -10.15 -15.18 -10.88
N LEU A 123 -10.79 -14.69 -9.81
CA LEU A 123 -10.32 -14.84 -8.44
C LEU A 123 -10.41 -16.31 -7.98
N LEU A 124 -11.49 -17.02 -8.32
CA LEU A 124 -11.60 -18.45 -8.05
C LEU A 124 -10.52 -19.25 -8.79
N LEU A 125 -10.25 -18.92 -10.06
CA LEU A 125 -9.13 -19.48 -10.82
C LEU A 125 -7.79 -19.21 -10.13
N ALA A 126 -7.57 -17.99 -9.63
CA ALA A 126 -6.35 -17.62 -8.93
C ALA A 126 -6.17 -18.47 -7.66
N GLU A 127 -7.22 -18.62 -6.84
CA GLU A 127 -7.16 -19.44 -5.64
C GLU A 127 -6.94 -20.93 -5.98
N SER A 128 -7.57 -21.45 -7.05
CA SER A 128 -7.36 -22.83 -7.50
C SER A 128 -5.91 -23.11 -7.89
N ILE A 129 -5.21 -22.16 -8.53
CA ILE A 129 -3.79 -22.31 -8.87
C ILE A 129 -2.92 -22.23 -7.62
N LYS A 130 -3.25 -21.34 -6.68
CA LYS A 130 -2.54 -21.18 -5.41
C LYS A 130 -2.63 -22.44 -4.54
N ILE A 131 -3.78 -23.13 -4.52
CA ILE A 131 -3.94 -24.41 -3.81
C ILE A 131 -3.13 -25.52 -4.48
N ARG A 132 -3.15 -25.61 -5.82
CA ARG A 132 -2.43 -26.66 -6.57
C ARG A 132 -0.91 -26.52 -6.58
N THR A 133 -0.41 -25.32 -6.32
CA THR A 133 1.01 -24.99 -6.42
C THR A 133 1.43 -24.48 -5.05
N GLU A 134 1.90 -25.38 -4.17
CA GLU A 134 2.38 -25.04 -2.83
C GLU A 134 3.52 -24.00 -2.89
N ILE A 135 3.18 -22.70 -2.95
CA ILE A 135 4.09 -21.55 -2.97
C ILE A 135 4.55 -21.15 -4.39
N ASP A 136 3.95 -20.08 -4.92
CA ASP A 136 4.53 -19.07 -5.83
C ASP A 136 5.11 -19.51 -7.21
N GLY A 137 5.11 -20.81 -7.56
CA GLY A 137 5.70 -21.36 -8.79
C GLY A 137 5.02 -20.97 -10.10
N ARG A 138 3.80 -20.42 -10.06
CA ARG A 138 3.09 -19.87 -11.24
C ARG A 138 2.76 -18.39 -11.10
N SER A 139 3.70 -17.61 -10.58
CA SER A 139 3.55 -16.16 -10.45
C SER A 139 3.19 -15.49 -11.78
N GLN A 140 3.61 -16.02 -12.93
CA GLN A 140 3.23 -15.52 -14.26
C GLN A 140 1.74 -15.72 -14.58
N ASP A 141 1.18 -16.89 -14.24
CA ASP A 141 -0.25 -17.15 -14.47
C ASP A 141 -1.12 -16.29 -13.53
N MET A 142 -0.64 -16.05 -12.30
CA MET A 142 -1.27 -15.08 -11.39
C MET A 142 -1.28 -13.68 -12.00
N VAL A 143 -0.14 -13.21 -12.52
CA VAL A 143 -0.05 -11.88 -13.15
C VAL A 143 -1.04 -11.77 -14.31
N LYS A 144 -1.16 -12.79 -15.17
CA LYS A 144 -2.14 -12.80 -16.26
C LYS A 144 -3.59 -12.69 -15.76
N LEU A 145 -3.97 -13.46 -14.75
CA LEU A 145 -5.32 -13.40 -14.18
C LEU A 145 -5.64 -12.02 -13.59
N TYR A 146 -4.69 -11.39 -12.89
CA TYR A 146 -4.87 -10.04 -12.36
C TYR A 146 -4.83 -8.97 -13.45
N ASP A 147 -4.07 -9.16 -14.53
CA ASP A 147 -4.16 -8.31 -15.72
C ASP A 147 -5.57 -8.38 -16.35
N ASP A 148 -6.16 -9.56 -16.44
CA ASP A 148 -7.52 -9.73 -16.96
C ASP A 148 -8.59 -9.13 -16.02
N ILE A 149 -8.41 -9.24 -14.70
CA ILE A 149 -9.25 -8.54 -13.71
C ILE A 149 -9.17 -7.02 -13.92
N LEU A 150 -7.97 -6.46 -14.14
CA LEU A 150 -7.80 -5.03 -14.36
C LEU A 150 -8.45 -4.57 -15.67
N LYS A 151 -8.37 -5.36 -16.74
CA LYS A 151 -9.10 -5.08 -17.99
C LYS A 151 -10.61 -5.05 -17.76
N SER A 152 -11.16 -5.99 -16.98
CA SER A 152 -12.58 -5.98 -16.62
C SER A 152 -12.97 -4.72 -15.84
N LEU A 153 -12.11 -4.25 -14.92
CA LEU A 153 -12.35 -3.00 -14.20
C LEU A 153 -12.23 -1.75 -15.08
N ASP A 154 -11.33 -1.73 -16.06
CA ASP A 154 -11.26 -0.66 -17.05
C ASP A 154 -12.55 -0.60 -17.88
N ILE A 155 -13.10 -1.76 -18.28
CA ILE A 155 -14.42 -1.82 -18.95
C ILE A 155 -15.52 -1.23 -18.05
N VAL A 156 -15.52 -1.56 -16.75
CA VAL A 156 -16.50 -1.01 -15.79
C VAL A 156 -16.34 0.51 -15.62
N ARG A 157 -15.11 1.01 -15.50
CA ARG A 157 -14.82 2.45 -15.39
C ARG A 157 -15.35 3.23 -16.60
N ASP A 158 -15.31 2.63 -17.79
CA ASP A 158 -15.73 3.27 -19.02
C ASP A 158 -17.27 3.23 -19.23
N LEU A 159 -18.04 2.64 -18.30
CA LEU A 159 -19.50 2.60 -18.40
C LEU A 159 -20.14 3.99 -18.14
N PRO A 160 -21.17 4.39 -18.90
CA PRO A 160 -21.72 5.74 -18.86
C PRO A 160 -22.20 6.23 -17.49
N VAL A 161 -22.90 5.39 -16.69
CA VAL A 161 -23.38 5.86 -15.37
C VAL A 161 -22.30 5.80 -14.29
N VAL A 162 -21.22 5.03 -14.49
CA VAL A 162 -20.05 5.03 -13.60
C VAL A 162 -19.32 6.37 -13.72
N GLN A 163 -19.10 6.87 -14.93
CA GLN A 163 -18.45 8.17 -15.16
C GLN A 163 -19.28 9.38 -14.69
N GLN A 164 -20.59 9.19 -14.50
CA GLN A 164 -21.49 10.25 -14.04
C GLN A 164 -21.62 10.30 -12.52
N ASP A 165 -21.34 9.19 -11.84
CA ASP A 165 -21.41 9.06 -10.39
C ASP A 165 -19.99 9.03 -9.81
N ASN A 166 -19.54 10.18 -9.31
CA ASN A 166 -18.21 10.35 -8.72
C ASN A 166 -17.97 9.40 -7.52
N VAL A 167 -19.02 8.99 -6.80
CA VAL A 167 -18.87 8.04 -5.68
C VAL A 167 -18.54 6.67 -6.25
N LEU A 168 -19.32 6.21 -7.23
CA LEU A 168 -19.07 4.94 -7.91
C LEU A 168 -17.73 4.94 -8.65
N GLU A 169 -17.35 6.03 -9.32
CA GLU A 169 -16.05 6.16 -9.97
C GLU A 169 -14.89 6.00 -8.98
N GLN A 170 -14.96 6.65 -7.82
CA GLN A 170 -13.95 6.51 -6.76
C GLN A 170 -13.91 5.09 -6.17
N GLU A 171 -15.06 4.43 -5.99
CA GLU A 171 -15.13 3.04 -5.57
C GLU A 171 -14.44 2.11 -6.58
N ILE A 172 -14.68 2.29 -7.88
CA ILE A 172 -14.05 1.48 -8.94
C ILE A 172 -12.55 1.73 -9.01
N GLU A 173 -12.09 2.97 -8.85
CA GLU A 173 -10.64 3.26 -8.80
C GLU A 173 -9.99 2.66 -7.54
N ALA A 174 -10.66 2.69 -6.39
CA ALA A 174 -10.16 2.03 -5.17
C ALA A 174 -10.03 0.51 -5.37
N LYS A 175 -11.05 -0.13 -5.97
CA LYS A 175 -11.01 -1.55 -6.37
C LYS A 175 -9.87 -1.81 -7.37
N ALA A 176 -9.68 -0.96 -8.37
CA ALA A 176 -8.58 -1.08 -9.33
C ALA A 176 -7.20 -0.97 -8.67
N LEU A 177 -7.02 -0.05 -7.71
CA LEU A 177 -5.79 0.07 -6.93
C LEU A 177 -5.51 -1.18 -6.09
N TYR A 178 -6.55 -1.78 -5.49
CA TYR A 178 -6.44 -3.04 -4.76
C TYR A 178 -5.92 -4.18 -5.65
N PHE A 179 -6.50 -4.38 -6.84
CA PHE A 179 -6.03 -5.43 -7.75
C PHE A 179 -4.68 -5.10 -8.39
N LYS A 180 -4.35 -3.82 -8.63
CA LYS A 180 -2.99 -3.38 -9.04
C LYS A 180 -1.93 -3.73 -7.99
N ALA A 181 -2.27 -3.64 -6.70
CA ALA A 181 -1.38 -4.02 -5.62
C ALA A 181 -1.12 -5.54 -5.62
N TRP A 182 -2.16 -6.38 -5.72
CA TRP A 182 -1.99 -7.83 -5.86
C TRP A 182 -1.18 -8.22 -7.09
N ARG A 183 -1.46 -7.62 -8.25
CA ARG A 183 -0.64 -7.84 -9.44
C ARG A 183 0.83 -7.54 -9.17
N SER A 184 1.13 -6.40 -8.53
CA SER A 184 2.50 -6.01 -8.19
C SER A 184 3.17 -7.00 -7.23
N VAL A 185 2.42 -7.58 -6.29
CA VAL A 185 2.90 -8.65 -5.40
C VAL A 185 3.35 -9.88 -6.20
N TYR A 186 2.54 -10.36 -7.14
CA TYR A 186 2.91 -11.53 -7.93
C TYR A 186 4.07 -11.26 -8.89
N VAL A 187 4.14 -10.06 -9.47
CA VAL A 187 5.32 -9.65 -10.24
C VAL A 187 6.56 -9.65 -9.35
N ALA A 188 6.50 -9.06 -8.15
CA ALA A 188 7.61 -9.03 -7.20
C ALA A 188 8.05 -10.44 -6.78
N THR A 189 7.10 -11.35 -6.58
CA THR A 189 7.38 -12.76 -6.30
C THR A 189 8.10 -13.44 -7.46
N ALA A 190 7.70 -13.19 -8.71
CA ALA A 190 8.43 -13.70 -9.87
C ALA A 190 9.88 -13.18 -9.93
N TYR A 191 10.12 -11.90 -9.63
CA TYR A 191 11.48 -11.34 -9.54
C TYR A 191 12.28 -11.95 -8.38
N THR A 192 11.63 -12.26 -7.25
CA THR A 192 12.27 -12.92 -6.10
C THR A 192 12.77 -14.32 -6.49
N THR A 193 11.98 -15.08 -7.26
CA THR A 193 12.39 -16.40 -7.79
C THR A 193 13.56 -16.31 -8.77
N LEU A 194 13.80 -15.15 -9.37
CA LEU A 194 14.92 -14.89 -10.28
C LEU A 194 16.13 -14.24 -9.56
N SER A 195 16.15 -14.23 -8.22
CA SER A 195 17.17 -13.57 -7.38
C SER A 195 17.36 -12.07 -7.67
N LYS A 196 16.36 -11.42 -8.27
CA LYS A 196 16.34 -9.97 -8.56
C LYS A 196 15.69 -9.22 -7.41
N TYR A 197 16.38 -9.22 -6.26
CA TYR A 197 15.82 -8.75 -5.00
C TYR A 197 15.56 -7.24 -4.95
N ALA A 198 16.41 -6.43 -5.58
CA ALA A 198 16.22 -4.98 -5.61
C ALA A 198 14.91 -4.60 -6.33
N GLU A 199 14.67 -5.20 -7.50
CA GLU A 199 13.45 -5.03 -8.27
C GLU A 199 12.23 -5.57 -7.53
N ALA A 200 12.34 -6.73 -6.88
CA ALA A 200 11.27 -7.31 -6.08
C ALA A 200 10.86 -6.39 -4.93
N VAL A 201 11.82 -5.87 -4.15
CA VAL A 201 11.58 -4.96 -3.03
C VAL A 201 10.91 -3.66 -3.51
N ALA A 202 11.39 -3.07 -4.62
CA ALA A 202 10.79 -1.89 -5.21
C ALA A 202 9.32 -2.13 -5.64
N LEU A 203 9.02 -3.32 -6.17
CA LEU A 203 7.65 -3.70 -6.54
C LEU A 203 6.75 -3.93 -5.32
N PHE A 204 7.27 -4.47 -4.22
CA PHE A 204 6.52 -4.55 -2.95
C PHE A 204 6.21 -3.17 -2.38
N ASP A 205 7.14 -2.22 -2.47
CA ASP A 205 6.89 -0.84 -2.06
C ASP A 205 5.84 -0.15 -2.94
N ARG A 206 5.87 -0.41 -4.25
CA ARG A 206 4.81 0.03 -5.16
C ARG A 206 3.46 -0.58 -4.81
N ALA A 207 3.40 -1.87 -4.46
CA ALA A 207 2.17 -2.51 -4.00
C ALA A 207 1.61 -1.83 -2.74
N GLN A 208 2.47 -1.48 -1.78
CA GLN A 208 2.08 -0.77 -0.56
C GLN A 208 1.57 0.66 -0.87
N GLN A 209 2.15 1.36 -1.84
CA GLN A 209 1.66 2.67 -2.30
C GLN A 209 0.26 2.55 -2.90
N HIS A 210 -0.01 1.50 -3.69
CA HIS A 210 -1.33 1.24 -4.25
C HIS A 210 -2.37 1.01 -3.14
N VAL A 211 -2.05 0.22 -2.11
CA VAL A 211 -2.95 0.02 -0.95
C VAL A 211 -3.20 1.32 -0.19
N THR A 212 -2.16 2.12 0.04
CA THR A 212 -2.28 3.41 0.73
C THR A 212 -3.19 4.37 -0.05
N ARG A 213 -3.08 4.39 -1.38
CA ARG A 213 -3.96 5.18 -2.26
C ARG A 213 -5.39 4.65 -2.27
N ALA A 214 -5.58 3.33 -2.30
CA ALA A 214 -6.91 2.71 -2.25
C ALA A 214 -7.67 3.12 -0.98
N ARG A 215 -6.99 3.19 0.17
CA ARG A 215 -7.55 3.74 1.40
C ARG A 215 -7.79 5.25 1.34
N GLY A 216 -6.84 6.01 0.78
CA GLY A 216 -6.92 7.47 0.69
C GLY A 216 -8.02 7.99 -0.22
N SER A 217 -8.39 7.24 -1.26
CA SER A 217 -9.53 7.53 -2.14
C SER A 217 -10.87 7.42 -1.43
N ASN A 218 -10.92 6.89 -0.19
CA ASN A 218 -12.16 6.61 0.52
C ASN A 218 -12.21 7.33 1.88
N ARG A 219 -12.80 8.55 1.91
CA ARG A 219 -13.02 9.32 3.16
C ARG A 219 -14.35 9.00 3.86
N GLY A 220 -15.18 8.13 3.29
CA GLY A 220 -16.41 7.59 3.88
C GLY A 220 -16.19 6.17 4.38
N LYS A 221 -16.97 5.74 5.39
CA LYS A 221 -16.84 4.42 6.03
C LYS A 221 -16.86 3.27 5.01
N SER A 222 -15.91 2.35 5.19
CA SER A 222 -15.77 1.03 4.55
C SER A 222 -15.24 1.04 3.12
N VAL A 223 -14.20 0.24 2.88
CA VAL A 223 -13.55 0.03 1.58
C VAL A 223 -14.53 -0.44 0.49
N THR A 224 -15.72 -0.94 0.82
CA THR A 224 -16.83 -1.09 -0.12
C THR A 224 -18.18 -1.10 0.61
N SER A 225 -18.85 0.04 0.76
CA SER A 225 -20.32 0.01 0.94
C SER A 225 -21.00 0.03 -0.43
N GLY A 226 -20.75 -1.01 -1.23
CA GLY A 226 -21.83 -1.48 -2.10
C GLY A 226 -22.94 -2.03 -1.22
N ASP A 227 -24.16 -2.19 -1.75
CA ASP A 227 -25.17 -3.03 -1.09
C ASP A 227 -24.51 -4.36 -0.67
N GLU A 228 -24.95 -5.01 0.42
CA GLU A 228 -24.33 -6.28 0.89
C GLU A 228 -24.26 -7.35 -0.22
N ASP A 229 -25.09 -7.18 -1.26
CA ASP A 229 -25.17 -8.01 -2.45
C ASP A 229 -24.26 -7.57 -3.62
N ASP A 230 -23.32 -6.63 -3.45
CA ASP A 230 -22.36 -6.24 -4.50
C ASP A 230 -21.34 -7.36 -4.75
N PRO A 231 -21.35 -8.03 -5.92
CA PRO A 231 -20.41 -9.09 -6.26
C PRO A 231 -18.93 -8.63 -6.31
N LEU A 232 -18.67 -7.31 -6.39
CA LEU A 232 -17.33 -6.72 -6.46
C LEU A 232 -16.90 -6.08 -5.13
N SER A 233 -17.46 -6.52 -3.99
CA SER A 233 -17.07 -6.04 -2.66
C SER A 233 -15.62 -6.41 -2.31
N VAL A 234 -14.92 -5.48 -1.66
CA VAL A 234 -13.55 -5.59 -1.17
C VAL A 234 -13.56 -5.01 0.23
N ASN A 235 -13.48 -5.85 1.24
CA ASN A 235 -13.63 -5.41 2.62
C ASN A 235 -12.31 -4.88 3.19
N GLU A 236 -12.37 -4.11 4.28
CA GLU A 236 -11.14 -3.68 4.97
C GLU A 236 -10.30 -4.89 5.42
N ALA A 237 -10.94 -6.01 5.78
CA ALA A 237 -10.25 -7.26 6.09
C ALA A 237 -9.39 -7.76 4.93
N ASP A 238 -9.88 -7.65 3.69
CA ASP A 238 -9.16 -8.07 2.49
C ASP A 238 -7.93 -7.17 2.26
N VAL A 239 -8.10 -5.85 2.42
CA VAL A 239 -7.00 -4.88 2.33
C VAL A 239 -5.94 -5.13 3.39
N VAL A 240 -6.34 -5.35 4.64
CA VAL A 240 -5.41 -5.68 5.74
C VAL A 240 -4.68 -7.00 5.47
N SER A 241 -5.38 -8.01 4.92
CA SER A 241 -4.76 -9.28 4.55
C SER A 241 -3.69 -9.10 3.46
N LEU A 242 -3.96 -8.24 2.47
CA LEU A 242 -3.03 -7.90 1.41
C LEU A 242 -1.80 -7.18 1.96
N GLU A 243 -1.96 -6.20 2.85
CA GLU A 243 -0.82 -5.52 3.47
C GLU A 243 0.07 -6.47 4.29
N LYS A 244 -0.55 -7.39 5.03
CA LYS A 244 0.18 -8.43 5.75
C LYS A 244 0.95 -9.32 4.78
N SER A 245 0.35 -9.69 3.65
CA SER A 245 0.98 -10.45 2.57
C SER A 245 2.16 -9.70 1.95
N ILE A 246 1.99 -8.41 1.60
CA ILE A 246 3.04 -7.54 1.05
C ILE A 246 4.21 -7.47 2.03
N ARG A 247 3.94 -7.15 3.30
CA ARG A 247 4.98 -7.05 4.33
C ARG A 247 5.72 -8.37 4.53
N GLY A 248 4.98 -9.47 4.68
CA GLY A 248 5.55 -10.79 4.88
C GLY A 248 6.44 -11.23 3.71
N ARG A 249 5.96 -11.05 2.48
CA ARG A 249 6.72 -11.38 1.26
C ARG A 249 7.94 -10.47 1.08
N LYS A 250 7.83 -9.18 1.38
CA LYS A 250 8.97 -8.24 1.38
C LYS A 250 10.06 -8.67 2.38
N CYS A 251 9.68 -9.00 3.61
CA CYS A 251 10.61 -9.52 4.61
C CYS A 251 11.26 -10.83 4.16
N LYS A 252 10.49 -11.75 3.57
CA LYS A 252 11.02 -12.99 3.00
C LYS A 252 12.05 -12.73 1.89
N ALA A 253 11.78 -11.79 0.98
CA ALA A 253 12.71 -11.41 -0.08
C ALA A 253 14.00 -10.79 0.47
N HIS A 254 13.90 -9.90 1.47
CA HIS A 254 15.09 -9.37 2.14
C HIS A 254 15.92 -10.45 2.84
N ALA A 255 15.28 -11.39 3.55
CA ALA A 255 15.97 -12.49 4.21
C ALA A 255 16.67 -13.40 3.19
N ALA A 256 16.00 -13.74 2.09
CA ALA A 256 16.59 -14.53 1.01
C ALA A 256 17.81 -13.85 0.39
N TRP A 257 17.74 -12.53 0.17
CA TRP A 257 18.89 -11.75 -0.31
C TRP A 257 20.10 -11.82 0.63
N TYR A 258 19.90 -11.67 1.94
CA TYR A 258 21.00 -11.77 2.92
C TYR A 258 21.62 -13.16 2.92
N LEU A 259 20.80 -14.22 2.86
CA LEU A 259 21.29 -15.60 2.83
C LEU A 259 22.12 -15.89 1.57
N GLU A 260 21.71 -15.36 0.41
CA GLU A 260 22.49 -15.49 -0.83
C GLU A 260 23.78 -14.67 -0.79
N LEU A 261 23.73 -13.44 -0.25
CA LEU A 261 24.92 -12.59 -0.11
C LEU A 261 25.97 -13.22 0.82
N ASP A 262 25.53 -13.85 1.92
CA ASP A 262 26.42 -14.57 2.83
C ASP A 262 26.99 -15.83 2.16
N ALA A 263 26.20 -16.57 1.38
CA ALA A 263 26.69 -17.71 0.61
C ALA A 263 27.71 -17.32 -0.48
N GLU A 264 27.55 -16.17 -1.13
CA GLU A 264 28.52 -15.65 -2.10
C GLU A 264 29.81 -15.15 -1.42
N ARG A 265 29.71 -14.58 -0.21
CA ARG A 265 30.88 -14.20 0.61
C ARG A 265 31.65 -15.42 1.13
N ASP A 266 30.97 -16.52 1.42
CA ASP A 266 31.54 -17.79 1.90
C ASP A 266 32.10 -18.70 0.78
N GLY A 267 32.18 -18.22 -0.47
CA GLY A 267 32.79 -18.95 -1.60
C GLY A 267 34.29 -19.21 -1.48
N ASP A 268 34.98 -18.66 -0.47
CA ASP A 268 36.29 -19.15 -0.03
C ASP A 268 36.03 -20.31 0.94
N ALA A 269 36.10 -21.56 0.44
CA ALA A 269 35.82 -22.79 1.18
C ALA A 269 36.60 -22.94 2.51
N THR A 270 37.60 -22.08 2.75
CA THR A 270 38.31 -21.99 4.03
C THR A 270 37.48 -21.37 5.16
N ASP A 271 36.43 -20.61 4.87
CA ASP A 271 35.64 -19.90 5.89
C ASP A 271 34.50 -20.75 6.46
N VAL A 272 33.95 -21.70 5.69
CA VAL A 272 32.92 -22.62 6.20
C VAL A 272 33.50 -23.65 7.17
N GLU A 273 34.65 -24.26 6.87
CA GLU A 273 35.34 -25.14 7.83
C GLU A 273 35.83 -24.37 9.06
N LYS A 274 36.26 -23.11 8.90
CA LYS A 274 36.60 -22.23 10.03
C LYS A 274 35.39 -21.81 10.86
N LYS A 275 34.25 -21.46 10.24
CA LYS A 275 33.02 -21.08 10.94
C LYS A 275 32.32 -22.28 11.57
N LEU A 276 32.37 -23.45 10.96
CA LEU A 276 31.90 -24.71 11.55
C LEU A 276 32.83 -25.16 12.70
N ALA A 277 34.13 -24.91 12.59
CA ALA A 277 35.08 -25.07 13.69
C ALA A 277 34.92 -24.00 14.79
N ALA A 278 34.48 -22.79 14.45
CA ALA A 278 34.14 -21.71 15.40
C ALA A 278 32.73 -21.87 16.00
N MET A 279 31.86 -22.68 15.39
CA MET A 279 30.59 -23.18 15.95
C MET A 279 30.81 -24.36 16.92
N ARG A 280 32.06 -24.64 17.32
CA ARG A 280 32.29 -25.49 18.48
C ARG A 280 31.76 -24.76 19.71
N ILE A 281 30.86 -25.44 20.43
CA ILE A 281 30.48 -25.11 21.79
C ILE A 281 31.67 -25.45 22.68
N ASP A 282 32.77 -24.70 22.56
CA ASP A 282 33.81 -24.70 23.57
C ASP A 282 33.41 -23.64 24.61
N GLU A 283 33.37 -24.02 25.89
CA GLU A 283 32.98 -23.18 27.04
C GLU A 283 33.87 -21.92 27.25
N LYS A 284 34.69 -21.54 26.25
CA LYS A 284 35.69 -20.47 26.31
C LYS A 284 35.46 -19.35 25.29
N ASP A 285 34.22 -19.04 24.95
CA ASP A 285 33.86 -17.78 24.27
C ASP A 285 33.94 -16.59 25.25
N VAL A 286 35.15 -16.29 25.73
CA VAL A 286 35.41 -15.17 26.65
C VAL A 286 35.76 -13.87 25.91
N ASP A 287 36.00 -13.93 24.59
CA ASP A 287 36.52 -12.82 23.78
C ASP A 287 35.52 -12.23 22.76
N GLU A 288 34.21 -12.47 22.87
CA GLU A 288 33.24 -11.71 22.08
C GLU A 288 33.17 -10.23 22.54
N PRO A 289 33.26 -9.24 21.62
CA PRO A 289 33.12 -7.84 21.96
C PRO A 289 31.71 -7.53 22.47
N ALA A 290 31.60 -6.51 23.33
CA ALA A 290 30.32 -6.08 23.88
C ALA A 290 29.32 -5.75 22.75
N LEU A 291 28.04 -6.04 22.96
CA LEU A 291 27.00 -5.85 21.93
C LEU A 291 27.00 -4.43 21.35
N ILE A 292 27.27 -3.42 22.19
CA ILE A 292 27.37 -2.01 21.77
C ILE A 292 28.37 -1.77 20.63
N ASP A 293 29.45 -2.56 20.56
CA ASP A 293 30.49 -2.42 19.54
C ASP A 293 30.19 -3.22 18.26
N ARG A 294 29.15 -4.08 18.28
CA ARG A 294 28.76 -4.97 17.16
C ARG A 294 27.28 -4.89 16.77
N LEU A 295 26.63 -3.74 16.96
CA LEU A 295 25.20 -3.54 16.64
C LEU A 295 24.83 -3.80 15.17
N ASN A 296 25.80 -3.70 14.25
CA ASN A 296 25.59 -3.94 12.81
C ASN A 296 25.88 -5.39 12.39
N THR A 297 26.26 -6.26 13.32
CA THR A 297 26.62 -7.65 13.04
C THR A 297 25.57 -8.56 13.65
N TYR A 298 25.01 -9.47 12.85
CA TYR A 298 24.06 -10.46 13.35
C TYR A 298 24.78 -11.43 14.30
N PRO A 299 24.26 -11.69 15.51
CA PRO A 299 24.92 -12.60 16.45
C PRO A 299 24.87 -14.04 15.94
N THR A 300 26.04 -14.66 15.78
CA THR A 300 26.18 -16.08 15.39
C THR A 300 25.67 -17.01 16.49
N ASN A 301 25.83 -16.60 17.75
CA ASN A 301 25.37 -17.31 18.93
C ASN A 301 24.34 -16.44 19.66
N LEU A 302 23.05 -16.76 19.52
CA LEU A 302 22.00 -16.19 20.38
C LEU A 302 21.92 -17.07 21.64
N PRO A 303 22.35 -16.59 22.82
CA PRO A 303 22.22 -17.36 24.04
C PRO A 303 20.72 -17.51 24.33
N THR A 304 20.17 -18.69 24.06
CA THR A 304 18.83 -19.02 24.52
C THR A 304 18.86 -19.13 26.03
N LEU A 305 17.79 -18.69 26.71
CA LEU A 305 17.68 -18.68 28.18
C LEU A 305 17.90 -20.07 28.83
N LYS A 306 17.92 -21.14 28.02
CA LYS A 306 18.14 -22.52 28.46
C LYS A 306 19.61 -22.97 28.39
N SER A 307 20.48 -22.36 27.58
CA SER A 307 21.88 -22.82 27.43
C SER A 307 22.90 -21.98 28.17
N HIS A 308 22.61 -20.71 28.50
CA HIS A 308 23.52 -19.86 29.29
C HIS A 308 22.75 -19.06 30.35
N PRO A 309 23.01 -19.26 31.66
CA PRO A 309 22.43 -18.45 32.74
C PRO A 309 23.05 -17.04 32.82
N ASN A 310 24.07 -16.73 32.02
CA ASN A 310 24.74 -15.44 32.00
C ASN A 310 24.07 -14.48 31.00
N VAL A 311 23.64 -13.33 31.50
CA VAL A 311 23.13 -12.19 30.74
C VAL A 311 24.13 -11.82 29.63
N PRO A 312 23.69 -11.55 28.38
CA PRO A 312 24.59 -11.16 27.30
C PRO A 312 25.39 -9.91 27.67
N ARG A 313 26.70 -9.88 27.35
CA ARG A 313 27.61 -8.73 27.60
C ARG A 313 27.21 -7.54 26.73
N LEU A 314 26.27 -6.73 27.22
CA LEU A 314 25.69 -5.59 26.48
C LEU A 314 26.71 -4.46 26.29
N VAL A 315 27.43 -4.13 27.36
CA VAL A 315 28.42 -3.05 27.44
C VAL A 315 29.54 -3.47 28.39
N ASP A 316 30.74 -2.95 28.14
CA ASP A 316 31.85 -3.10 29.08
C ASP A 316 31.62 -2.21 30.30
N PHE A 317 31.60 -2.85 31.47
CA PHE A 317 31.44 -2.16 32.74
C PHE A 317 32.58 -2.55 33.71
N PRO A 318 33.33 -1.57 34.24
CA PRO A 318 33.22 -0.12 34.01
C PRO A 318 33.65 0.28 32.59
N PRO A 319 33.07 1.36 32.01
CA PRO A 319 33.40 1.80 30.66
C PRO A 319 34.86 2.24 30.58
N ALA A 320 35.53 1.92 29.46
CA ALA A 320 36.88 2.42 29.21
C ALA A 320 36.88 3.96 29.18
N PHE A 321 37.82 4.58 29.91
CA PHE A 321 37.99 6.03 29.90
C PHE A 321 38.36 6.51 28.49
N ARG A 322 37.54 7.39 27.92
CA ARG A 322 37.81 8.05 26.63
C ARG A 322 38.06 9.54 26.87
N PRO A 323 39.06 10.15 26.20
CA PRO A 323 39.28 11.59 26.30
C PRO A 323 38.06 12.32 25.72
N ILE A 324 37.40 13.12 26.56
CA ILE A 324 36.32 14.00 26.11
C ILE A 324 36.99 15.33 25.71
N PRO A 325 36.78 15.84 24.49
CA PRO A 325 37.29 17.15 24.12
C PRO A 325 36.73 18.18 25.11
N ALA A 326 37.62 18.87 25.81
CA ALA A 326 37.22 19.96 26.69
C ALA A 326 36.46 21.01 25.88
N LYS A 327 35.47 21.66 26.52
CA LYS A 327 34.67 22.72 25.90
C LYS A 327 35.59 23.66 25.09
N PRO A 328 35.32 23.89 23.80
CA PRO A 328 36.17 24.72 22.96
C PRO A 328 36.30 26.11 23.60
N LEU A 329 37.51 26.68 23.58
CA LEU A 329 37.74 28.03 24.08
C LEU A 329 36.89 29.01 23.26
N PHE A 330 36.00 29.73 23.95
CA PHE A 330 35.20 30.79 23.36
C PHE A 330 35.62 32.10 24.03
N PHE A 331 36.22 33.00 23.25
CA PHE A 331 36.62 34.32 23.73
C PHE A 331 35.49 35.30 23.51
N ASP A 332 35.10 36.03 24.56
CA ASP A 332 34.18 37.16 24.44
C ASP A 332 34.91 38.36 23.84
N ILE A 333 34.96 38.41 22.51
CA ILE A 333 35.56 39.52 21.76
C ILE A 333 34.74 40.80 21.82
N ALA A 334 33.46 40.75 22.24
CA ALA A 334 32.61 41.92 22.31
C ALA A 334 33.07 42.88 23.42
N PHE A 335 33.67 42.35 24.49
CA PHE A 335 34.24 43.16 25.55
C PHE A 335 35.37 44.08 25.06
N ASN A 336 36.15 43.64 24.07
CA ASN A 336 37.22 44.48 23.47
C ASN A 336 36.68 45.71 22.75
N HIS A 337 35.38 45.74 22.42
CA HIS A 337 34.73 46.84 21.72
C HIS A 337 33.95 47.76 22.66
N VAL A 338 34.04 47.57 23.98
CA VAL A 338 33.47 48.49 24.97
C VAL A 338 34.42 49.67 25.15
N GLU A 339 34.31 50.65 24.25
CA GLU A 339 35.05 51.90 24.32
C GLU A 339 34.12 53.05 24.71
N TYR A 340 34.64 54.02 25.46
CA TYR A 340 33.91 55.25 25.73
C TYR A 340 33.72 56.04 24.43
N PRO A 341 32.56 56.71 24.24
CA PRO A 341 32.33 57.50 23.04
C PRO A 341 33.27 58.70 23.00
N ASN A 342 33.85 58.97 21.83
CA ASN A 342 34.76 60.11 21.60
C ASN A 342 34.13 61.48 21.90
N SER A 343 32.79 61.55 21.98
CA SER A 343 32.04 62.75 22.38
C SER A 343 32.27 63.18 23.84
N LEU A 344 32.95 62.37 24.65
CA LEU A 344 33.41 62.79 25.98
C LEU A 344 34.46 63.89 25.90
N LEU A 345 35.31 63.91 24.87
CA LEU A 345 36.30 64.98 24.66
C LEU A 345 35.62 66.30 24.29
N ASP A 346 34.53 66.25 23.53
CA ASP A 346 33.72 67.43 23.19
C ASP A 346 32.97 67.98 24.42
N ARG A 347 32.60 67.10 25.37
CA ARG A 347 31.97 67.44 26.65
C ARG A 347 32.95 67.88 27.73
N ALA A 348 34.23 67.55 27.62
CA ALA A 348 35.26 67.85 28.63
C ALA A 348 35.64 69.34 28.68
N GLY A 349 35.18 70.18 27.74
CA GLY A 349 35.44 71.61 27.70
C GLY A 349 36.90 71.94 27.39
N LYS A 350 37.16 73.03 26.67
CA LYS A 350 38.54 73.50 26.48
C LYS A 350 39.09 73.99 27.83
N PRO A 351 40.28 73.54 28.27
CA PRO A 351 40.84 73.98 29.55
C PRO A 351 41.02 75.50 29.52
N GLN A 352 40.40 76.16 30.49
CA GLN A 352 40.52 77.59 30.75
C GLN A 352 41.98 77.90 31.10
N GLN A 353 42.67 78.66 30.23
CA GLN A 353 43.99 79.21 30.53
C GLN A 353 43.88 80.06 31.80
N THR A 354 44.28 79.48 32.92
CA THR A 354 44.60 80.21 34.14
C THR A 354 46.07 79.96 34.45
N THR A 355 46.80 81.06 34.37
CA THR A 355 48.20 81.28 34.70
C THR A 355 48.65 80.49 35.92
N SER A 356 49.64 79.62 35.72
CA SER A 356 50.38 78.96 36.78
C SER A 356 51.29 79.95 37.50
N ALA A 357 51.11 80.06 38.81
CA ALA A 357 52.14 80.50 39.72
C ALA A 357 52.56 79.32 40.61
N THR A 358 53.79 78.87 40.36
CA THR A 358 54.81 78.40 41.32
C THR A 358 54.57 77.15 42.16
N GLY A 359 55.44 76.16 41.88
CA GLY A 359 56.10 75.30 42.87
C GLY A 359 55.34 74.03 43.25
N VAL A 360 55.92 72.84 43.42
CA VAL A 360 57.31 72.44 43.59
C VAL A 360 57.43 70.99 43.11
N THR A 361 58.65 70.69 42.69
CA THR A 361 59.25 69.48 42.15
C THR A 361 59.07 68.17 42.93
N SER A 362 59.08 67.08 42.16
CA SER A 362 59.97 65.92 42.34
C SER A 362 59.75 64.95 43.51
N GLY A 363 59.39 63.72 43.12
CA GLY A 363 60.15 62.53 43.52
C GLY A 363 59.53 61.67 44.62
N LEU A 364 59.23 60.42 44.30
CA LEU A 364 59.90 59.25 44.90
C LEU A 364 59.26 57.96 44.38
N SER A 365 60.02 57.35 43.48
CA SER A 365 59.93 55.96 43.05
C SER A 365 60.06 54.97 44.21
N LYS A 366 59.40 53.82 44.06
CA LYS A 366 59.63 52.52 44.72
C LYS A 366 59.14 52.34 46.16
N MET A 367 57.90 51.85 46.28
CA MET A 367 57.37 50.97 47.34
C MET A 367 55.94 50.63 46.86
N LEU A 368 55.47 49.41 46.65
CA LEU A 368 55.60 48.18 47.43
C LEU A 368 55.27 47.00 46.51
N GLY A 369 56.14 45.97 46.53
CA GLY A 369 55.76 44.62 46.14
C GLY A 369 55.20 43.87 47.34
N GLY A 370 54.29 42.94 47.06
CA GLY A 370 54.01 41.80 47.93
C GLY A 370 52.81 41.96 48.86
N TRP A 371 51.60 41.71 48.35
CA TRP A 371 50.56 41.05 49.13
C TRP A 371 49.51 40.45 48.18
N TRP A 372 49.03 39.26 48.52
CA TRP A 372 47.96 38.45 47.91
C TRP A 372 48.44 37.54 46.78
N GLY A 373 48.34 36.22 46.89
CA GLY A 373 47.53 35.41 47.79
C GLY A 373 47.04 34.23 46.99
N ASN A 374 47.70 33.09 47.18
CA ASN A 374 47.42 31.83 46.53
C ASN A 374 46.14 31.22 47.13
N ARG A 375 45.12 30.97 46.32
CA ARG A 375 44.24 29.80 46.40
C ARG A 375 43.39 29.67 45.14
#